data_AF-A0A2I0ERP5-F1
#
_entry.id   AF-A0A2I0ERP5-F1
#
_cell.length_a   1.000
_cell.length_b   1.000
_cell.length_c   1.000
_cell.angle_alpha   90.00
_cell.angle_beta   90.00
_cell.angle_gamma   90.00
#
_symmetry.space_group_name_H-M   'P 1'
#
loop_
_entity.id
_entity.type
_entity.pdbx_description
1 polymer ?
#
loop_
_entity_poly.entity_id
_entity_poly.type
_entity_poly.pdbx_seq_one_letter_code
_entity_poly.pdbx_strand_id
1 'polypeptide(L)'
;MKETDWRFRVAHREAWIGLGLALFNFVWWFAFAYGLGNRPVEEYTYIFGLPDWFFYSCIVGFLVMVVLVTVVVKFFFVDVPFDEEQEESR
;
A
#
# COMPACT_ATOMS: atom_id res chain seq x y z
N MET A 1 15.14 23.53 24.13
CA MET A 1 14.16 23.16 23.09
C MET A 1 14.77 22.03 22.30
N LYS A 2 14.17 20.84 22.31
CA LYS A 2 14.75 19.64 21.68
C LYS A 2 14.95 19.92 20.19
N GLU A 3 16.21 19.86 19.75
CA GLU A 3 16.58 19.86 18.33
C GLU A 3 15.63 18.92 17.59
N THR A 4 15.01 19.45 16.54
CA THR A 4 14.07 18.69 15.74
C THR A 4 14.90 17.73 14.89
N ASP A 5 15.20 16.57 15.48
CA ASP A 5 16.03 15.52 14.89
C ASP A 5 15.54 15.24 13.46
N TRP A 6 16.46 15.32 12.49
CA TRP A 6 16.10 15.22 11.07
C TRP A 6 15.39 13.89 10.77
N ARG A 7 15.66 12.88 11.60
CA ARG A 7 15.05 11.55 11.63
C ARG A 7 13.54 11.59 11.86
N PHE A 8 13.04 12.50 12.71
CA PHE A 8 11.60 12.68 12.92
C PHE A 8 10.91 13.23 11.66
N ARG A 9 11.59 14.09 10.89
CA ARG A 9 11.04 14.65 9.66
C ARG A 9 10.98 13.60 8.54
N VAL A 10 11.93 12.67 8.51
CA VAL A 10 11.93 11.51 7.61
C VAL A 10 10.82 10.53 7.99
N ALA A 11 10.76 10.10 9.25
CA ALA A 11 9.76 9.16 9.73
C ALA A 11 8.31 9.68 9.58
N HIS A 12 8.10 10.99 9.80
CA HIS A 12 6.78 11.59 9.60
C HIS A 12 6.36 11.53 8.12
N ARG A 13 7.27 11.82 7.19
CA ARG A 13 7.01 11.76 5.75
C ARG A 13 6.72 10.32 5.31
N GLU A 14 7.47 9.34 5.79
CA GLU A 14 7.24 7.91 5.53
C GLU A 14 5.90 7.41 6.08
N ALA A 15 5.53 7.83 7.29
CA ALA A 15 4.23 7.49 7.88
C ALA A 15 3.05 8.00 7.03
N TRP A 16 3.14 9.23 6.47
CA TRP A 16 2.12 9.75 5.55
C TRP A 16 2.03 8.97 4.24
N ILE A 17 3.16 8.49 3.72
CA ILE A 17 3.19 7.65 2.51
C ILE A 17 2.53 6.29 2.80
N GLY A 18 2.84 5.69 3.95
CA GLY A 18 2.17 4.47 4.41
C GLY A 18 0.66 4.65 4.61
N LEU A 19 0.24 5.80 5.16
CA LEU A 19 -1.18 6.13 5.32
C LEU A 19 -1.86 6.30 3.95
N GLY A 20 -1.21 6.98 3.01
CA GLY A 20 -1.71 7.12 1.64
C GLY A 20 -1.84 5.78 0.92
N LEU A 21 -0.87 4.88 1.09
CA LEU A 21 -0.90 3.51 0.57
C LEU A 21 -2.09 2.73 1.14
N ALA A 22 -2.30 2.81 2.46
CA ALA A 22 -3.41 2.14 3.12
C ALA A 22 -4.78 2.68 2.65
N LEU A 23 -4.92 3.99 2.53
CA LEU A 23 -6.13 4.62 1.98
C LEU A 23 -6.37 4.21 0.53
N PHE A 24 -5.32 4.18 -0.30
CA PHE A 24 -5.44 3.72 -1.67
C PHE A 24 -5.86 2.24 -1.74
N ASN A 25 -5.29 1.39 -0.89
CA ASN A 25 -5.71 -0.01 -0.77
C ASN A 25 -7.19 -0.13 -0.41
N PHE A 26 -7.66 0.65 0.56
CA PHE A 26 -9.07 0.69 0.93
C PHE A 26 -9.96 1.14 -0.22
N VAL A 27 -9.62 2.24 -0.90
CA VAL A 27 -10.38 2.76 -2.05
C VAL A 27 -10.41 1.75 -3.18
N TRP A 28 -9.25 1.15 -3.50
CA TRP A 28 -9.16 0.12 -4.54
C TRP A 28 -10.05 -1.08 -4.20
N TRP A 29 -9.94 -1.59 -2.98
CA TRP A 29 -10.73 -2.73 -2.53
C TRP A 29 -12.24 -2.41 -2.57
N PHE A 30 -12.65 -1.24 -2.07
CA PHE A 30 -14.05 -0.80 -2.12
C PHE A 30 -14.53 -0.57 -3.55
N ALA A 31 -13.72 0.03 -4.43
CA ALA A 31 -14.09 0.28 -5.82
C ALA A 31 -14.28 -1.02 -6.60
N PHE A 32 -13.47 -2.04 -6.35
CA PHE A 32 -13.65 -3.35 -7.00
C PHE A 32 -14.79 -4.15 -6.36
N ALA A 33 -14.90 -4.14 -5.03
CA ALA A 33 -15.98 -4.84 -4.33
C ALA A 33 -17.37 -4.25 -4.63
N TYR A 34 -17.53 -2.92 -4.62
CA TYR A 34 -18.81 -2.25 -4.84
C TYR A 34 -19.01 -1.74 -6.28
N GLY A 35 -17.95 -1.55 -7.07
CA GLY A 35 -18.10 -1.15 -8.48
C GLY A 35 -18.38 -2.33 -9.39
N LEU A 36 -17.56 -3.37 -9.32
CA LEU A 36 -17.76 -4.61 -10.08
C LEU A 36 -18.77 -5.54 -9.41
N GLY A 37 -18.84 -5.58 -8.07
CA GLY A 37 -19.77 -6.41 -7.31
C GLY A 37 -21.20 -5.88 -7.14
N ASN A 38 -21.52 -4.69 -7.67
CA ASN A 38 -22.89 -4.13 -7.66
C ASN A 38 -23.65 -4.38 -8.98
N ARG A 39 -23.17 -5.30 -9.82
CA ARG A 39 -23.87 -5.75 -11.03
C ARG A 39 -24.91 -6.82 -10.66
N PRO A 40 -26.03 -6.92 -11.39
CA PRO A 40 -26.99 -7.99 -11.20
C PRO A 40 -26.33 -9.35 -11.41
N VAL A 41 -26.69 -10.30 -10.54
CA VAL A 41 -26.04 -11.62 -10.43
C VAL A 41 -26.12 -12.46 -11.72
N GLU A 42 -27.08 -12.10 -12.58
CA GLU A 42 -27.39 -12.69 -13.87
C GLU A 42 -26.40 -12.30 -14.98
N GLU A 43 -25.66 -11.20 -14.83
CA GLU A 43 -24.61 -10.76 -15.77
C GLU A 43 -23.19 -11.14 -15.32
N TYR A 44 -23.03 -11.78 -14.16
CA TYR A 44 -21.71 -12.17 -13.68
C TYR A 44 -21.11 -13.29 -14.52
N THR A 45 -19.85 -13.09 -14.92
CA THR A 45 -19.07 -14.13 -15.56
C THR A 45 -18.49 -15.03 -14.48
N TYR A 46 -19.03 -16.23 -14.33
CA TYR A 46 -18.54 -17.16 -13.32
C TYR A 46 -17.23 -17.80 -13.78
N ILE A 47 -16.15 -17.48 -13.07
CA ILE A 47 -14.83 -18.06 -13.29
C ILE A 47 -14.64 -19.13 -12.22
N PHE A 48 -14.57 -20.41 -12.63
CA PHE A 48 -14.52 -21.57 -11.73
C PHE A 48 -15.71 -21.70 -10.76
N GLY A 49 -16.90 -21.20 -11.15
CA GLY A 49 -18.11 -21.27 -10.32
C GLY A 49 -18.21 -20.17 -9.26
N LEU A 50 -17.25 -19.25 -9.23
CA LEU A 50 -17.26 -18.06 -8.38
C LEU A 50 -17.49 -16.82 -9.24
N PRO A 51 -18.16 -15.78 -8.73
CA PRO A 51 -18.31 -14.54 -9.45
C PRO A 51 -16.93 -13.96 -9.82
N ASP A 52 -16.78 -13.53 -11.06
CA ASP A 52 -15.67 -12.74 -11.61
C ASP A 52 -15.24 -11.62 -10.68
N TRP A 53 -16.16 -10.86 -10.06
CA TRP A 53 -15.79 -9.78 -9.14
C TRP A 53 -14.96 -10.28 -7.95
N PHE A 54 -15.20 -11.50 -7.46
CA PHE A 54 -14.42 -12.13 -6.40
C PHE A 54 -13.02 -12.50 -6.91
N PHE A 55 -12.92 -13.07 -8.10
CA PHE A 55 -11.64 -13.41 -8.73
C PHE A 55 -10.78 -12.16 -8.96
N TYR A 56 -11.37 -11.09 -9.47
CA TYR A 56 -10.71 -9.80 -9.64
C TYR A 56 -10.34 -9.15 -8.30
N SER A 57 -11.21 -9.24 -7.29
CA SER A 57 -10.91 -8.64 -5.98
C SER A 57 -9.81 -9.39 -5.23
N CYS A 58 -9.81 -10.73 -5.26
CA CYS A 58 -8.82 -11.55 -4.55
C CYS A 58 -7.48 -11.64 -5.29
N ILE A 59 -7.49 -12.00 -6.58
CA ILE A 59 -6.25 -12.29 -7.32
C ILE A 59 -5.66 -11.03 -7.93
N VAL A 60 -6.48 -10.25 -8.64
CA VAL A 60 -5.99 -8.99 -9.24
C VAL A 60 -5.74 -7.94 -8.16
N GLY A 61 -6.61 -7.85 -7.14
CA GLY A 61 -6.37 -6.98 -5.98
C GLY A 61 -5.06 -7.32 -5.25
N PHE A 62 -4.76 -8.61 -5.06
CA PHE A 62 -3.49 -9.04 -4.48
C PHE A 62 -2.29 -8.65 -5.34
N LEU A 63 -2.32 -8.96 -6.65
CA LEU A 63 -1.24 -8.60 -7.57
C LEU A 63 -0.99 -7.09 -7.62
N VAL A 64 -2.05 -6.29 -7.70
CA VAL A 64 -1.95 -4.83 -7.68
C VAL A 64 -1.35 -4.36 -6.38
N MET A 65 -1.76 -4.90 -5.23
CA MET A 65 -1.18 -4.53 -3.94
C MET A 65 0.30 -4.87 -3.83
N VAL A 66 0.71 -6.06 -4.28
CA VAL A 66 2.13 -6.45 -4.27
C VAL A 66 2.96 -5.49 -5.11
N VAL A 67 2.51 -5.17 -6.33
CA VAL A 67 3.21 -4.22 -7.21
C VAL A 67 3.28 -2.84 -6.57
N LEU A 68 2.17 -2.35 -6.01
CA LEU A 68 2.08 -1.01 -5.45
C LEU A 68 2.94 -0.87 -4.18
N VAL A 69 2.90 -1.86 -3.29
CA VAL A 69 3.83 -1.96 -2.14
C VAL A 69 5.26 -1.99 -2.63
N THR A 70 5.58 -2.78 -3.66
CA THR A 70 6.95 -2.87 -4.21
C THR A 70 7.42 -1.53 -4.77
N VAL A 71 6.57 -0.81 -5.51
CA VAL A 71 6.89 0.51 -6.03
C VAL A 71 7.09 1.50 -4.88
N VAL A 72 6.21 1.53 -3.90
CA VAL A 72 6.34 2.45 -2.75
C VAL A 72 7.58 2.14 -1.93
N VAL A 73 7.89 0.88 -1.67
CA VAL A 73 9.14 0.53 -0.97
C VAL A 73 10.35 0.91 -1.84
N LYS A 74 10.40 0.61 -3.14
CA LYS A 74 11.58 0.94 -3.96
C LYS A 74 11.77 2.43 -4.24
N PHE A 75 10.69 3.21 -4.37
CA PHE A 75 10.77 4.63 -4.74
C PHE A 75 10.67 5.58 -3.55
N PHE A 76 9.96 5.20 -2.48
CA PHE A 76 9.67 6.10 -1.37
C PHE A 76 10.41 5.75 -0.08
N PHE A 77 10.75 4.49 0.18
CA PHE A 77 11.80 4.20 1.16
C PHE A 77 13.12 4.60 0.53
N VAL A 78 13.48 5.87 0.73
CA VAL A 78 14.85 6.32 0.60
C VAL A 78 15.62 5.55 1.67
N ASP A 79 16.65 4.79 1.26
CA ASP A 79 17.58 4.15 2.19
C ASP A 79 18.01 5.19 3.22
N VAL A 80 17.45 5.12 4.42
CA VAL A 80 17.93 5.90 5.54
C VAL A 80 19.32 5.32 5.79
N PRO A 81 20.41 6.07 5.57
CA PRO A 81 21.70 5.59 6.01
C PRO A 81 21.55 5.30 7.49
N PHE A 82 21.80 4.05 7.87
CA PHE A 82 22.08 3.75 9.27
C PHE A 82 23.36 4.50 9.59
N ASP A 83 23.26 5.79 9.91
CA ASP A 83 24.34 6.50 10.59
C ASP A 83 24.44 5.87 11.98
N GLU A 84 25.18 4.75 12.02
CA GLU A 84 25.91 4.25 13.19
C GLU A 84 27.33 4.84 13.23
N GLU A 85 27.60 5.97 12.56
CA GLU A 85 28.89 6.64 12.63
C GLU A 85 28.77 8.01 13.32
N GLN A 86 28.70 7.99 14.66
CA GLN A 86 29.16 9.01 15.63
C GLN A 86 28.44 8.78 16.98
N GLU A 87 29.04 8.44 18.12
CA GLU A 87 30.42 8.54 18.61
C GLU A 87 30.69 7.43 19.65
N GLU A 88 31.49 6.43 19.28
CA GLU A 88 32.35 5.73 20.25
C GLU A 88 33.71 6.45 20.21
N SER A 89 33.78 7.62 20.84
CA SER A 89 35.04 8.30 21.12
C SER A 89 35.02 8.96 22.49
N ARG A 90 35.34 8.13 23.49
CA ARG A 90 36.14 8.47 24.68
C ARG A 90 35.53 9.34 25.76
#